data_AF-A0A1H3YT15-F1
#
_entry.id   AF-A0A1H3YT15-F1
#
_cell.length_a   1.000
_cell.length_b   1.000
_cell.length_c   1.000
_cell.angle_alpha   90.00
_cell.angle_beta   90.00
_cell.angle_gamma   90.00
#
_symmetry.space_group_name_H-M   'P 1'
#
loop_
_entity.id
_entity.type
_entity.pdbx_description
1 polymer ?
#
loop_
_entity_poly.entity_id
_entity_poly.type
_entity_poly.pdbx_seq_one_letter_code
_entity_poly.pdbx_strand_id
1 'polypeptide(L)'
;MAAGMHPLAPHALPPFITPPGETDALLVGLGVVLVAAVLGAAVLYLTLHALPERLAHGRGRGQIELVAVLALLALFTHQNIFWVAALVLALVELPDLQTPARRIAEALERMTGRRRGGPAAKDGPATQGEDAP
;
A
#
# COMPACT_ATOMS: atom_id res chain seq x y z
N MET A 1 30.33 -44.87 32.15
CA MET A 1 29.47 -45.92 32.76
C MET A 1 28.06 -45.70 32.22
N ALA A 2 27.61 -46.50 31.26
CA ALA A 2 26.21 -46.43 30.82
C ALA A 2 25.33 -47.03 31.93
N ALA A 3 24.39 -46.25 32.47
CA ALA A 3 23.38 -46.77 33.39
C ALA A 3 22.58 -47.86 32.65
N GLY A 4 22.48 -49.06 33.24
CA GLY A 4 21.72 -50.16 32.65
C GLY A 4 20.26 -49.76 32.42
N MET A 5 19.71 -50.06 31.24
CA MET A 5 18.32 -49.79 30.93
C MET A 5 17.39 -50.46 31.94
N HIS A 6 16.40 -49.72 32.43
CA HIS A 6 15.41 -50.21 33.39
C HIS A 6 14.61 -51.37 32.76
N PRO A 7 14.31 -52.46 33.50
CA PRO A 7 13.62 -53.64 32.93
C PRO A 7 12.20 -53.36 32.45
N LEU A 8 11.57 -52.27 32.92
CA LEU A 8 10.28 -51.79 32.41
C LEU A 8 10.41 -50.77 31.26
N ALA A 9 11.62 -50.49 30.77
CA ALA A 9 11.83 -49.56 29.67
C ALA A 9 11.31 -50.18 28.35
N PRO A 10 10.58 -49.41 27.53
CA PRO A 10 10.14 -49.87 26.22
C PRO A 10 11.32 -50.33 25.35
N HIS A 11 11.18 -51.49 24.71
CA HIS A 11 12.23 -52.07 23.87
C HIS A 11 12.47 -51.30 22.55
N ALA A 12 11.53 -50.44 22.16
CA ALA A 12 11.64 -49.57 21.01
C ALA A 12 11.04 -48.20 21.34
N LEU A 13 11.82 -47.14 21.11
CA LEU A 13 11.29 -45.78 21.14
C LEU A 13 10.59 -45.47 19.80
N PRO A 14 9.52 -44.65 19.83
CA PRO A 14 8.95 -44.13 18.59
C PRO A 14 10.00 -43.41 17.76
N PRO A 15 9.91 -43.46 16.42
CA PRO A 15 10.96 -42.97 15.51
C PRO A 15 11.20 -41.45 15.58
N PHE A 16 10.33 -40.72 16.26
CA PHE A 16 10.42 -39.28 16.45
C PHE A 16 11.07 -38.86 17.79
N ILE A 17 11.44 -39.82 18.66
CA ILE A 17 12.18 -39.55 19.89
C ILE A 17 13.67 -39.72 19.63
N THR A 18 14.42 -38.64 19.84
CA THR A 18 15.85 -38.59 19.53
C THR A 18 16.70 -39.12 20.71
N PRO A 19 17.64 -40.04 20.47
CA PRO A 19 18.58 -40.51 21.49
C PRO A 19 19.52 -39.40 22.02
N PRO A 20 20.09 -39.54 23.22
CA PRO A 20 21.04 -38.57 23.77
C PRO A 20 22.31 -38.49 22.90
N GLY A 21 22.71 -37.27 22.52
CA GLY A 21 23.90 -37.01 21.70
C GLY A 21 23.62 -36.93 20.19
N GLU A 22 22.39 -37.23 19.76
CA GLU A 22 21.96 -37.16 18.36
C GLU A 22 21.18 -35.85 18.07
N THR A 23 21.04 -35.52 16.77
CA THR A 23 20.30 -34.32 16.34
C THR A 23 18.80 -34.55 16.39
N ASP A 24 18.06 -33.67 17.08
CA ASP A 24 16.61 -33.77 17.19
C ASP A 24 15.90 -33.33 15.90
N ALA A 25 15.52 -34.31 15.08
CA ALA A 25 14.87 -34.08 13.80
C ALA A 25 13.50 -33.37 13.91
N LEU A 26 12.74 -33.65 14.98
CA LEU A 26 11.47 -32.95 15.21
C LEU A 26 11.70 -31.50 15.60
N LEU A 27 12.67 -31.24 16.48
CA LEU A 27 13.04 -29.88 16.85
C LEU A 27 13.49 -29.07 15.63
N VAL A 28 14.34 -29.64 14.79
CA VAL A 28 14.81 -29.00 13.56
C VAL A 28 13.65 -28.77 12.59
N GLY A 29 12.82 -29.79 12.35
CA GLY A 29 11.66 -29.68 11.47
C GLY A 29 10.67 -28.61 11.93
N LEU A 30 10.36 -28.58 13.23
CA LEU A 30 9.53 -27.55 13.84
C LEU A 30 10.17 -26.17 13.71
N GLY A 31 11.49 -26.05 13.90
CA GLY A 31 12.21 -24.80 13.70
C GLY A 31 12.06 -24.26 12.27
N VAL A 32 12.20 -25.13 11.26
CA VAL A 32 11.97 -24.76 9.86
C VAL A 32 10.52 -24.34 9.62
N VAL A 33 9.55 -25.10 10.13
CA VAL A 33 8.12 -24.77 10.01
C VAL A 33 7.81 -23.44 10.69
N LEU A 34 8.38 -23.17 11.86
CA LEU A 34 8.20 -21.92 12.59
C LEU A 34 8.75 -20.73 11.78
N VAL A 35 9.95 -20.86 11.20
CA VAL A 35 10.52 -19.81 10.33
C VAL A 35 9.63 -19.57 9.12
N ALA A 36 9.18 -20.63 8.44
CA ALA A 36 8.29 -20.52 7.30
C ALA A 36 6.95 -19.86 7.68
N ALA A 37 6.38 -20.22 8.83
CA ALA A 37 5.14 -19.65 9.33
C ALA A 37 5.28 -18.16 9.67
N VAL A 38 6.38 -17.75 10.30
CA VAL A 38 6.66 -16.32 10.60
C VAL A 38 6.82 -15.53 9.31
N LEU A 39 7.59 -16.03 8.34
CA LEU A 39 7.74 -15.38 7.04
C LEU A 39 6.40 -15.31 6.29
N GLY A 40 5.62 -16.39 6.31
CA GLY A 40 4.29 -16.42 5.71
C GLY A 40 3.33 -15.42 6.35
N ALA A 41 3.31 -15.33 7.68
CA ALA A 41 2.53 -14.35 8.41
C ALA A 41 2.98 -12.92 8.12
N ALA A 42 4.29 -12.66 8.01
CA ALA A 42 4.81 -11.35 7.65
C ALA A 42 4.40 -10.95 6.23
N VAL A 43 4.51 -11.86 5.25
CA VAL A 43 4.07 -11.62 3.87
C VAL A 43 2.57 -11.37 3.83
N LEU A 44 1.76 -12.20 4.52
CA LEU A 44 0.32 -12.01 4.59
C LEU A 44 -0.04 -10.65 5.20
N TYR A 45 0.61 -10.29 6.31
CA TYR A 45 0.40 -9.02 6.99
C TYR A 45 0.70 -7.82 6.08
N LEU A 46 1.86 -7.83 5.40
CA LEU A 46 2.24 -6.76 4.46
C LEU A 46 1.29 -6.74 3.25
N THR A 47 0.86 -7.90 2.76
CA THR A 47 -0.08 -8.00 1.62
C THR A 47 -1.46 -7.43 1.98
N LEU A 48 -1.99 -7.75 3.16
CA LEU A 48 -3.26 -7.21 3.65
C LEU A 48 -3.18 -5.70 3.90
N HIS A 49 -2.03 -5.19 4.38
CA HIS A 49 -1.82 -3.76 4.58
C HIS A 49 -1.70 -2.97 3.28
N ALA A 50 -1.27 -3.59 2.18
CA ALA A 50 -1.23 -2.98 0.86
C ALA A 50 -2.60 -3.00 0.14
N LEU A 51 -3.63 -3.67 0.69
CA LEU A 51 -4.97 -3.71 0.08
C LEU A 51 -5.62 -2.34 -0.13
N PRO A 52 -5.62 -1.40 0.85
CA PRO A 52 -6.25 -0.10 0.67
C PRO A 52 -5.69 0.65 -0.55
N GLU A 53 -4.37 0.62 -0.73
CA GLU A 53 -3.69 1.28 -1.87
C GLU A 53 -4.05 0.62 -3.21
N ARG A 54 -4.06 -0.71 -3.27
CA ARG A 54 -4.45 -1.45 -4.47
C ARG A 54 -5.92 -1.25 -4.81
N LEU A 55 -6.77 -1.15 -3.80
CA LEU A 55 -8.18 -0.86 -3.98
C LEU A 55 -8.37 0.54 -4.49
N ALA A 56 -7.58 1.53 -4.06
CA ALA A 56 -7.68 2.91 -4.49
C ALA A 56 -7.15 3.18 -5.91
N HIS A 57 -6.48 2.22 -6.56
CA HIS A 57 -5.99 2.37 -7.93
C HIS A 57 -7.12 2.77 -8.90
N GLY A 58 -6.86 3.77 -9.74
CA GLY A 58 -7.84 4.30 -10.71
C GLY A 58 -8.72 5.44 -10.19
N ARG A 59 -8.55 5.88 -8.94
CA ARG A 59 -9.26 7.06 -8.38
C ARG A 59 -8.46 8.35 -8.57
N GLY A 60 -9.08 9.48 -8.21
CA GLY A 60 -8.46 10.79 -8.25
C GLY A 60 -7.14 10.84 -7.46
N ARG A 61 -6.16 11.61 -7.97
CA ARG A 61 -4.80 11.72 -7.42
C ARG A 61 -4.77 11.99 -5.90
N GLY A 62 -5.62 12.90 -5.42
CA GLY A 62 -5.70 13.22 -4.00
C GLY A 62 -6.25 12.10 -3.12
N GLN A 63 -7.16 11.26 -3.64
CA GLN A 63 -7.72 10.14 -2.89
C GLN A 63 -6.67 9.02 -2.73
N ILE A 64 -5.89 8.73 -3.77
CA ILE A 64 -4.79 7.76 -3.70
C ILE A 64 -3.72 8.23 -2.70
N GLU A 65 -3.33 9.51 -2.74
CA GLU A 65 -2.36 10.06 -1.79
C GLU A 65 -2.86 9.94 -0.34
N LEU A 66 -4.12 10.29 -0.08
CA LEU A 66 -4.70 10.20 1.25
C LEU A 66 -4.78 8.74 1.74
N VAL A 67 -5.21 7.81 0.89
CA VAL A 67 -5.24 6.38 1.20
C VAL A 67 -3.84 5.84 1.46
N ALA A 68 -2.84 6.23 0.67
CA ALA A 68 -1.45 5.81 0.84
C ALA A 68 -0.86 6.32 2.16
N VAL A 69 -1.11 7.57 2.53
CA VAL A 69 -0.68 8.14 3.82
C VAL A 69 -1.35 7.42 4.99
N LEU A 70 -2.65 7.13 4.91
CA LEU A 70 -3.37 6.38 5.94
C LEU A 70 -2.85 4.94 6.08
N ALA A 71 -2.56 4.26 4.98
CA ALA A 71 -1.97 2.92 5.00
C ALA A 71 -0.56 2.93 5.59
N LEU A 72 0.26 3.93 5.27
CA LEU A 72 1.59 4.12 5.87
C LEU A 72 1.50 4.40 7.38
N LEU A 73 0.57 5.27 7.80
CA LEU A 73 0.31 5.54 9.21
C LEU A 73 -0.14 4.28 9.95
N ALA A 74 -1.04 3.48 9.37
CA ALA A 74 -1.46 2.21 9.96
C ALA A 74 -0.29 1.25 10.16
N LEU A 75 0.59 1.12 9.16
CA LEU A 75 1.77 0.26 9.23
C LEU A 75 2.78 0.73 10.29
N PHE A 76 3.07 2.03 10.31
CA PHE A 76 4.03 2.62 11.25
C PHE A 76 3.54 2.60 12.70
N THR A 77 2.26 2.89 12.92
CA THR A 77 1.68 2.98 14.28
C THR A 77 1.09 1.67 14.79
N HIS A 78 0.89 0.67 13.91
CA HIS A 78 0.15 -0.55 14.22
C HIS A 78 -1.30 -0.32 14.70
N GLN A 79 -1.88 0.84 14.39
CA GLN A 79 -3.26 1.15 14.74
C GLN A 79 -4.22 0.79 13.60
N ASN A 80 -5.06 -0.23 13.84
CA ASN A 80 -6.02 -0.77 12.87
C ASN A 80 -7.04 0.26 12.37
N ILE A 81 -7.33 1.29 13.16
CA ILE A 81 -8.30 2.33 12.77
C ILE A 81 -7.88 3.06 11.50
N PHE A 82 -6.59 3.32 11.32
CA PHE A 82 -6.09 3.99 10.10
C PHE A 82 -6.21 3.07 8.88
N TRP A 83 -5.99 1.77 9.04
CA TRP A 83 -6.16 0.79 7.97
C TRP A 83 -7.64 0.65 7.57
N VAL A 84 -8.55 0.56 8.54
CA VAL A 84 -9.99 0.51 8.28
C VAL A 84 -10.47 1.81 7.61
N ALA A 85 -10.01 2.97 8.10
CA ALA A 85 -10.32 4.26 7.47
C ALA A 85 -9.81 4.33 6.02
N ALA A 86 -8.61 3.83 5.75
CA ALA A 86 -8.05 3.74 4.40
C ALA A 86 -8.90 2.84 3.49
N LEU A 87 -9.38 1.69 4.00
CA LEU A 87 -10.28 0.81 3.25
C LEU A 87 -11.61 1.48 2.93
N VAL A 88 -12.26 2.08 3.92
CA VAL A 88 -13.54 2.78 3.73
C VAL A 88 -13.37 3.90 2.72
N LEU A 89 -12.30 4.68 2.85
CA LEU A 89 -11.97 5.77 1.94
C LEU A 89 -11.64 5.25 0.53
N ALA A 90 -10.99 4.10 0.38
CA ALA A 90 -10.74 3.49 -0.92
C ALA A 90 -12.03 2.95 -1.55
N LEU A 91 -13.01 2.51 -0.76
CA LEU A 91 -14.27 1.96 -1.24
C LEU A 91 -15.26 3.05 -1.67
N VAL A 92 -15.29 4.17 -0.96
CA VAL A 92 -16.19 5.30 -1.24
C VAL A 92 -15.54 6.25 -2.25
N GLU A 93 -16.25 6.59 -3.31
CA GLU A 93 -15.78 7.58 -4.27
C GLU A 93 -15.97 9.00 -3.71
N LEU A 94 -14.87 9.74 -3.57
CA LEU A 94 -14.94 11.15 -3.19
C LEU A 94 -15.11 12.00 -4.47
N PRO A 95 -16.11 12.90 -4.52
CA PRO A 95 -16.27 13.80 -5.66
C PRO A 95 -15.10 14.78 -5.76
N ASP A 96 -14.69 15.10 -6.99
CA ASP A 96 -13.68 16.15 -7.23
C ASP A 96 -14.31 17.55 -7.04
N LEU A 97 -14.21 18.07 -5.83
CA LEU A 97 -14.72 19.40 -5.46
C LEU A 97 -13.75 20.54 -5.85
N GLN A 98 -12.50 20.21 -6.20
CA GLN A 98 -11.47 21.21 -6.54
C GLN A 98 -11.72 21.78 -7.93
N THR A 99 -12.05 20.93 -8.91
CA THR A 99 -12.30 21.37 -10.29
C THR A 99 -13.45 22.38 -10.39
N PRO A 100 -14.64 22.17 -9.80
CA PRO A 100 -15.71 23.17 -9.77
C PRO A 100 -15.31 24.46 -9.08
N ALA A 101 -14.66 24.38 -7.90
CA ALA A 101 -14.24 25.56 -7.14
C ALA A 101 -13.25 26.44 -7.93
N ARG A 102 -12.28 25.81 -8.61
CA ARG A 102 -11.32 26.53 -9.45
C ARG A 102 -11.98 27.19 -10.66
N ARG A 103 -12.97 26.52 -11.28
CA ARG A 103 -13.77 27.13 -12.36
C ARG A 103 -14.54 28.37 -11.90
N ILE A 104 -15.08 28.36 -10.68
CA ILE A 104 -15.76 29.52 -10.08
C ILE A 104 -14.76 30.66 -9.86
N ALA A 105 -13.58 30.37 -9.31
CA ALA A 105 -12.53 31.37 -9.12
C ALA A 105 -12.08 32.00 -10.45
N GLU A 106 -11.81 31.18 -11.47
CA GLU A 106 -11.45 31.66 -12.81
C GLU A 106 -12.57 32.49 -13.46
N ALA A 107 -13.84 32.10 -13.29
CA ALA A 107 -14.98 32.86 -13.80
C ALA A 107 -15.09 34.23 -13.11
N LEU A 108 -14.89 34.28 -11.80
CA LEU A 108 -14.91 35.52 -11.02
C LEU A 108 -13.74 36.46 -11.38
N GLU A 109 -12.54 35.92 -11.60
CA GLU A 109 -11.39 36.69 -12.08
C GLU A 109 -11.65 37.33 -13.44
N ARG A 110 -12.30 36.60 -14.36
CA ARG A 110 -12.73 37.12 -15.66
C ARG A 110 -13.79 38.22 -15.51
N MET A 111 -14.77 38.05 -14.63
CA MET A 111 -15.82 39.04 -14.38
C MET A 111 -15.29 40.33 -13.74
N THR A 112 -14.29 40.22 -12.87
CA THR A 112 -13.69 41.37 -12.16
C THR A 112 -12.59 42.07 -12.96
N GLY A 113 -12.28 41.60 -14.18
CA GLY A 113 -11.30 42.22 -15.07
C GLY A 113 -9.86 42.18 -14.55
N ARG A 114 -9.58 41.41 -13.48
CA ARG A 114 -8.29 41.36 -12.82
C ARG A 114 -7.36 40.40 -13.55
N ARG A 115 -7.00 40.77 -14.78
CA ARG A 115 -6.03 40.04 -15.62
C ARG A 115 -4.67 40.07 -14.91
N ARG A 116 -4.29 39.01 -14.21
CA ARG A 116 -2.90 38.85 -13.78
C ARG A 116 -2.07 38.47 -15.01
N GLY A 117 -1.53 39.50 -15.67
CA GLY A 117 -0.48 39.44 -16.70
C GLY A 117 -0.64 38.35 -17.76
N GLY A 118 -1.40 38.63 -18.83
CA GLY A 118 -1.46 37.72 -19.99
C GLY A 118 -0.19 37.81 -20.85
N PRO A 119 0.33 36.69 -21.40
CA PRO A 119 1.38 36.74 -22.40
C PRO A 119 0.84 37.37 -23.69
N ALA A 120 1.64 38.25 -24.28
CA ALA A 120 1.35 38.91 -25.54
C ALA A 120 1.07 37.87 -26.64
N ALA A 121 -0.13 37.97 -27.23
CA ALA A 121 -0.47 37.27 -28.45
C ALA A 121 0.52 37.66 -29.54
N LYS A 122 1.40 36.72 -29.91
CA LYS A 122 2.06 36.74 -31.21
C LYS A 122 1.28 35.79 -32.08
N ASP A 123 0.45 36.32 -32.97
CA ASP A 123 0.01 35.61 -34.16
C ASP A 123 -0.18 36.65 -35.27
N GLY A 124 0.72 36.61 -36.26
CA GLY A 124 0.44 37.12 -37.60
C GLY A 124 -0.53 36.18 -38.32
N PRO A 125 -1.12 36.57 -39.47
CA PRO A 125 -0.30 36.71 -40.69
C PRO A 125 -0.68 37.93 -41.54
N ALA A 126 0.32 38.61 -42.10
CA ALA A 126 0.13 39.57 -43.18
C ALA A 126 0.05 38.80 -44.52
N THR A 127 -1.15 38.49 -44.96
CA THR A 127 -1.42 38.15 -46.36
C THR A 127 -1.65 39.45 -47.12
N GLN A 128 -0.60 39.96 -47.77
CA GLN A 128 -0.72 41.02 -48.77
C GLN A 128 -1.05 40.36 -50.12
N GLY A 129 -2.32 40.39 -50.49
CA GLY A 129 -2.79 40.36 -51.89
C GLY A 129 -3.49 41.70 -52.11
N GLU A 130 -2.95 42.54 -53.00
CA GLU A 130 -3.39 42.62 -54.39
C GLU A 130 -4.60 43.55 -54.50
N ASP A 131 -4.34 44.81 -54.88
CA ASP A 131 -5.16 45.60 -55.80
C ASP A 131 -4.57 47.01 -55.95
N ALA A 132 -4.08 47.31 -57.17
CA ALA A 132 -3.76 48.66 -57.62
C ALA A 132 -4.39 48.85 -59.02
N PRO A 133 -5.35 49.78 -59.17
CA PRO A 133 -5.59 50.47 -60.42
C PRO A 133 -4.71 51.73 -60.57
#